data_AF-A0A7J0GZZ3-F1
#
_entry.id   AF-A0A7J0GZZ3-F1
#
_cell.length_a   1.000
_cell.length_b   1.000
_cell.length_c   1.000
_cell.angle_alpha   90.00
_cell.angle_beta   90.00
_cell.angle_gamma   90.00
#
_symmetry.space_group_name_H-M   'P 1'
#
loop_
_entity.id
_entity.type
_entity.pdbx_description
1 polymer ?
#
loop_
_entity_poly.entity_id
_entity_poly.type
_entity_poly.pdbx_seq_one_letter_code
_entity_poly.pdbx_strand_id
1 'polypeptide(L)'
;MAPLFVLLGVLPLAFAGHDYGQALSKSILFFEAQRSGYLPSTQRVQWRGHSGLNDGKANGVDLVGGYYDAGDNVKFGLPMAFTITMMSWSIVEYGRQMAASGELGHAMDAVKWGTDYLIKAHPHPNVFYGEVGDGNTDHFCWQRPEDMTTSRQAYRLDPSNPGSDLAGESAAAMAAASLVFRRYNPSYANQLLTHAQQLFEFADKYRGKYDSSITVAQKYYRSVSGYADELLWAAAWLFKATNNQVLLELPCQQWRCSRWHRLGNDRIWMGREVCRCSDSSCQVSNGRQSWSLCTDGTTCSLSPGASFLLSVYSDYLTSARKNLNCASGSVSPSELLSFAKSQVDYILGDNPRATSYMVGYGSNYPRQVHHRASSIVSIKVNPSFVSCRGGYATWFSRKASDPNILTGAIVGGPDAYDNFADERDNYEQTEPATYNNAPLLGILARLHGGHSGYNQLLPVAVPVPKTQPNPAPVTKTTPAQGSSSAPIAIEQKMTTSWTDKGKTYYRYSITVTNKSAKTLKGIHLSISKLYGPLWGLTKVGDSYVFPAWLNSLPAGKSLEFVYIHSASQADVSVSSYTLV
;
A
#
# COMPACT_ATOMS: atom_id res chain seq x y z
N MET A 1 28.43 9.89 -70.49
CA MET A 1 27.63 10.01 -69.26
C MET A 1 27.12 8.62 -68.91
N ALA A 2 27.62 8.04 -67.82
CA ALA A 2 27.11 6.82 -67.20
C ALA A 2 27.10 7.09 -65.69
N PRO A 3 25.97 6.93 -64.97
CA PRO A 3 25.90 7.30 -63.57
C PRO A 3 26.49 6.18 -62.70
N LEU A 4 27.31 6.60 -61.74
CA LEU A 4 27.88 5.77 -60.69
C LEU A 4 26.77 5.46 -59.67
N PHE A 5 26.35 4.20 -59.57
CA PHE A 5 25.45 3.74 -58.51
C PHE A 5 26.22 3.64 -57.19
N VAL A 6 25.90 4.54 -56.25
CA VAL A 6 26.30 4.41 -54.85
C VAL A 6 25.33 3.45 -54.17
N LEU A 7 25.80 2.24 -53.86
CA LEU A 7 25.08 1.31 -53.00
C LEU A 7 25.16 1.83 -51.56
N LEU A 8 24.10 2.49 -51.09
CA LEU A 8 23.90 2.69 -49.65
C LEU A 8 23.61 1.32 -49.02
N GLY A 9 24.59 0.81 -48.28
CA GLY A 9 24.37 -0.33 -47.39
C GLY A 9 23.33 0.05 -46.33
N VAL A 10 22.11 -0.45 -46.48
CA VAL A 10 21.13 -0.48 -45.40
C VAL A 10 21.63 -1.47 -44.36
N LEU A 11 22.34 -0.98 -43.36
CA LEU A 11 22.50 -1.73 -42.11
C LEU A 11 21.10 -1.90 -41.52
N PRO A 12 20.63 -3.12 -41.25
CA PRO A 12 19.40 -3.29 -40.51
C PRO A 12 19.65 -2.73 -39.11
N LEU A 13 19.03 -1.59 -38.78
CA LEU A 13 18.75 -1.27 -37.40
C LEU A 13 17.89 -2.42 -36.88
N ALA A 14 18.52 -3.36 -36.20
CA ALA A 14 17.80 -4.34 -35.40
C ALA A 14 17.11 -3.55 -34.28
N PHE A 15 15.87 -3.13 -34.51
CA PHE A 15 14.93 -2.85 -33.43
C PHE A 15 14.60 -4.19 -32.75
N ALA A 16 15.56 -4.74 -32.02
CA ALA A 16 15.32 -5.85 -31.12
C ALA A 16 14.52 -5.26 -29.94
N GLY A 17 13.27 -5.68 -29.79
CA GLY A 17 12.45 -5.28 -28.64
C GLY A 17 13.09 -5.71 -27.31
N HIS A 18 12.75 -5.01 -26.24
CA HIS A 18 13.22 -5.32 -24.89
C HIS A 18 12.72 -6.68 -24.39
N ASP A 19 13.59 -7.41 -23.68
CA ASP A 19 13.21 -8.64 -22.97
C ASP A 19 12.59 -8.29 -21.61
N TYR A 20 11.29 -8.03 -21.62
CA TYR A 20 10.54 -7.70 -20.40
C TYR A 20 10.52 -8.85 -19.39
N GLY A 21 10.71 -10.11 -19.82
CA GLY A 21 10.78 -11.26 -18.93
C GLY A 21 12.07 -11.23 -18.11
N GLN A 22 13.20 -11.00 -18.78
CA GLN A 22 14.48 -10.78 -18.10
C GLN A 22 14.44 -9.56 -17.18
N ALA A 23 13.87 -8.44 -17.62
CA ALA A 23 13.70 -7.24 -16.79
C ALA A 23 12.86 -7.53 -15.53
N LEU A 24 11.78 -8.32 -15.65
CA LEU A 24 10.95 -8.73 -14.52
C LEU A 24 11.74 -9.55 -13.49
N SER A 25 12.45 -10.60 -13.93
CA SER A 25 13.28 -11.44 -13.06
C SER A 25 14.32 -10.61 -12.30
N LYS A 26 14.95 -9.65 -12.99
CA LYS A 26 15.93 -8.74 -12.38
C LYS A 26 15.26 -7.82 -11.35
N SER A 27 14.11 -7.22 -11.69
CA SER A 27 13.37 -6.33 -10.77
C SER A 27 13.02 -7.02 -9.44
N ILE A 28 12.73 -8.32 -9.46
CA ILE A 28 12.47 -9.10 -8.24
C ILE A 28 13.75 -9.30 -7.40
N LEU A 29 14.91 -9.50 -8.05
CA LEU A 29 16.20 -9.62 -7.35
C LEU A 29 16.57 -8.35 -6.58
N PHE A 30 16.15 -7.18 -7.04
CA PHE A 30 16.36 -5.93 -6.29
C PHE A 30 15.72 -6.00 -4.89
N PHE A 31 14.50 -6.52 -4.78
CA PHE A 31 13.86 -6.66 -3.46
C PHE A 31 14.62 -7.63 -2.55
N GLU A 32 15.18 -8.72 -3.08
CA GLU A 32 16.06 -9.58 -2.29
C GLU A 32 17.30 -8.84 -1.78
N ALA A 33 17.85 -7.93 -2.59
CA ALA A 33 18.98 -7.08 -2.24
C ALA A 33 18.63 -6.00 -1.20
N GLN A 34 17.35 -5.66 -1.00
CA GLN A 34 16.88 -4.71 0.02
C GLN A 34 16.52 -5.35 1.37
N ARG A 35 16.52 -6.69 1.48
CA ARG A 35 16.07 -7.38 2.71
C ARG A 35 16.91 -7.00 3.93
N SER A 36 16.25 -6.67 5.04
CA SER A 36 16.84 -6.59 6.39
C SER A 36 16.51 -7.86 7.18
N GLY A 37 17.31 -8.22 8.19
CA GLY A 37 17.06 -9.37 9.07
C GLY A 37 17.78 -10.65 8.65
N TYR A 38 17.23 -11.78 9.10
CA TYR A 38 17.76 -13.12 8.80
C TYR A 38 17.40 -13.56 7.38
N LEU A 39 18.27 -13.25 6.41
CA LEU A 39 18.12 -13.71 5.02
C LEU A 39 17.87 -15.23 4.91
N PRO A 40 16.93 -15.69 4.06
CA PRO A 40 16.62 -17.10 3.92
C PRO A 40 17.73 -17.85 3.18
N SER A 41 17.81 -19.16 3.36
CA SER A 41 18.75 -20.02 2.59
C SER A 41 18.46 -20.02 1.09
N THR A 42 17.24 -19.68 0.69
CA THR A 42 16.80 -19.55 -0.70
C THR A 42 17.13 -18.19 -1.34
N GLN A 43 17.79 -17.28 -0.62
CA GLN A 43 18.23 -15.98 -1.14
C GLN A 43 19.11 -16.17 -2.37
N ARG A 44 18.76 -15.53 -3.50
CA ARG A 44 19.50 -15.58 -4.76
C ARG A 44 20.60 -14.52 -4.80
N VAL A 45 20.37 -13.35 -4.20
CA VAL A 45 21.39 -12.31 -4.06
C VAL A 45 22.48 -12.74 -3.07
N GLN A 46 23.61 -13.21 -3.60
CA GLN A 46 24.66 -13.86 -2.80
C GLN A 46 25.56 -12.89 -2.04
N TRP A 47 25.65 -11.62 -2.42
CA TRP A 47 26.59 -10.67 -1.79
C TRP A 47 26.06 -10.02 -0.50
N ARG A 48 24.78 -10.22 -0.16
CA ARG A 48 24.17 -9.75 1.10
C ARG A 48 24.35 -10.76 2.24
N GLY A 49 24.39 -10.26 3.48
CA GLY A 49 24.40 -11.03 4.73
C GLY A 49 23.27 -10.63 5.69
N HIS A 50 23.19 -11.32 6.82
CA HIS A 50 22.23 -10.98 7.89
C HIS A 50 22.53 -9.60 8.48
N SER A 51 21.50 -8.78 8.70
CA SER A 51 21.64 -7.40 9.20
C SER A 51 20.44 -6.99 10.05
N GLY A 52 20.55 -5.91 10.85
CA GLY A 52 19.41 -5.39 11.64
C GLY A 52 18.87 -6.37 12.69
N LEU A 53 19.72 -7.27 13.20
CA LEU A 53 19.29 -8.42 14.02
C LEU A 53 18.79 -8.06 15.44
N ASN A 54 18.93 -6.79 15.83
CA ASN A 54 18.46 -6.27 17.11
C ASN A 54 17.32 -5.26 16.95
N ASP A 55 16.78 -5.10 15.74
CA ASP A 55 15.69 -4.15 15.47
C ASP A 55 14.48 -4.44 16.38
N GLY A 56 14.04 -3.41 17.12
CA GLY A 56 12.91 -3.51 18.07
C GLY A 56 13.26 -4.03 19.46
N LYS A 57 14.44 -4.64 19.67
CA LYS A 57 14.83 -5.27 20.95
C LYS A 57 14.79 -4.29 22.12
N ALA A 58 15.26 -3.05 21.91
CA ALA A 58 15.22 -2.00 22.93
C ALA A 58 13.79 -1.56 23.31
N ASN A 59 12.82 -1.81 22.43
CA ASN A 59 11.40 -1.50 22.62
C ASN A 59 10.60 -2.71 23.14
N GLY A 60 11.25 -3.86 23.39
CA GLY A 60 10.59 -5.09 23.85
C GLY A 60 9.77 -5.81 22.77
N VAL A 61 10.05 -5.56 21.49
CA VAL A 61 9.35 -6.16 20.34
C VAL A 61 10.37 -6.77 19.35
N ASP A 62 9.96 -7.75 18.56
CA ASP A 62 10.75 -8.23 17.42
C ASP A 62 10.36 -7.43 16.18
N LEU A 63 11.27 -6.58 15.69
CA LEU A 63 11.11 -5.87 14.42
C LEU A 63 12.17 -6.30 13.39
N VAL A 64 12.80 -7.46 13.56
CA VAL A 64 13.76 -8.00 12.60
C VAL A 64 13.03 -8.43 11.32
N GLY A 65 13.55 -8.00 10.16
CA GLY A 65 12.93 -8.23 8.86
C GLY A 65 12.61 -6.91 8.12
N GLY A 66 11.82 -7.05 7.06
CA GLY A 66 11.38 -5.92 6.22
C GLY A 66 12.44 -5.52 5.20
N TYR A 67 12.22 -4.37 4.59
CA TYR A 67 13.11 -3.81 3.56
C TYR A 67 13.83 -2.56 4.07
N TYR A 68 15.07 -2.39 3.67
CA TYR A 68 15.68 -1.07 3.63
C TYR A 68 15.08 -0.27 2.48
N ASP A 69 14.89 1.02 2.71
CA ASP A 69 14.05 1.87 1.88
C ASP A 69 14.67 2.13 0.48
N ALA A 70 15.92 2.59 0.47
CA ALA A 70 16.63 3.02 -0.73
C ALA A 70 18.13 2.66 -0.67
N GLY A 71 19.03 3.64 -0.83
CA GLY A 71 20.48 3.48 -0.67
C GLY A 71 20.96 3.35 0.77
N ASP A 72 20.04 3.53 1.72
CA ASP A 72 20.25 3.60 3.17
C ASP A 72 19.89 2.32 3.91
N ASN A 73 20.00 2.36 5.24
CA ASN A 73 19.62 1.23 6.08
C ASN A 73 18.45 1.55 7.02
N VAL A 74 17.67 2.58 6.72
CA VAL A 74 16.46 2.92 7.49
C VAL A 74 15.29 2.09 6.97
N LYS A 75 14.38 1.73 7.88
CA LYS A 75 13.12 1.09 7.51
C LYS A 75 12.00 2.10 7.67
N PHE A 76 11.74 2.88 6.63
CA PHE A 76 10.63 3.81 6.59
C PHE A 76 9.33 3.07 6.29
N GLY A 77 8.37 3.10 7.22
CA GLY A 77 7.16 2.29 7.13
C GLY A 77 6.19 2.73 6.04
N LEU A 78 6.07 4.04 5.79
CA LEU A 78 5.14 4.57 4.78
C LEU A 78 5.50 4.10 3.36
N PRO A 79 6.72 4.37 2.84
CA PRO A 79 7.13 3.88 1.53
C PRO A 79 7.23 2.35 1.46
N MET A 80 7.56 1.67 2.56
CA MET A 80 7.57 0.21 2.60
C MET A 80 6.16 -0.38 2.45
N ALA A 81 5.17 0.16 3.16
CA ALA A 81 3.78 -0.25 3.04
C ALA A 81 3.29 -0.03 1.61
N PHE A 82 3.56 1.14 1.03
CA PHE A 82 3.23 1.40 -0.37
C PHE A 82 3.88 0.44 -1.36
N THR A 83 5.17 0.14 -1.18
CA THR A 83 5.89 -0.87 -1.96
C THR A 83 5.15 -2.20 -1.93
N ILE A 84 4.75 -2.66 -0.74
CA ILE A 84 4.02 -3.92 -0.55
C ILE A 84 2.65 -3.87 -1.22
N THR A 85 1.93 -2.75 -1.13
CA THR A 85 0.65 -2.55 -1.85
C THR A 85 0.85 -2.68 -3.36
N MET A 86 1.85 -2.02 -3.94
CA MET A 86 2.10 -2.05 -5.39
C MET A 86 2.59 -3.40 -5.90
N MET A 87 3.45 -4.09 -5.15
CA MET A 87 3.82 -5.48 -5.47
C MET A 87 2.59 -6.40 -5.42
N SER A 88 1.75 -6.25 -4.40
CA SER A 88 0.53 -7.04 -4.26
C SER A 88 -0.45 -6.75 -5.39
N TRP A 89 -0.65 -5.49 -5.75
CA TRP A 89 -1.51 -5.09 -6.85
C TRP A 89 -0.99 -5.64 -8.19
N SER A 90 0.32 -5.59 -8.42
CA SER A 90 0.96 -6.18 -9.59
C SER A 90 0.64 -7.67 -9.73
N ILE A 91 0.67 -8.43 -8.64
CA ILE A 91 0.32 -9.86 -8.63
C ILE A 91 -1.20 -10.06 -8.80
N VAL A 92 -2.03 -9.20 -8.20
CA VAL A 92 -3.49 -9.29 -8.34
C VAL A 92 -3.94 -9.10 -9.79
N GLU A 93 -3.31 -8.18 -10.53
CA GLU A 93 -3.65 -7.92 -11.94
C GLU A 93 -2.94 -8.89 -12.90
N TYR A 94 -1.65 -9.19 -12.66
CA TYR A 94 -0.79 -9.86 -13.64
C TYR A 94 -0.11 -11.14 -13.12
N GLY A 95 -0.59 -11.72 -12.01
CA GLY A 95 -0.02 -12.92 -11.42
C GLY A 95 -0.01 -14.13 -12.35
N ARG A 96 -0.90 -14.20 -13.34
CA ARG A 96 -0.89 -15.26 -14.36
C ARG A 96 0.28 -15.12 -15.32
N GLN A 97 0.57 -13.90 -15.75
CA GLN A 97 1.71 -13.60 -16.61
C GLN A 97 3.01 -13.88 -15.85
N MET A 98 3.08 -13.50 -14.57
CA MET A 98 4.20 -13.86 -13.70
C MET A 98 4.32 -15.38 -13.50
N ALA A 99 3.21 -16.12 -13.44
CA ALA A 99 3.24 -17.58 -13.33
C ALA A 99 3.76 -18.22 -14.61
N ALA A 100 3.31 -17.73 -15.77
CA ALA A 100 3.77 -18.20 -17.08
C ALA A 100 5.28 -17.96 -17.29
N SER A 101 5.83 -16.90 -16.69
CA SER A 101 7.28 -16.64 -16.70
C SER A 101 8.05 -17.31 -15.57
N GLY A 102 7.40 -18.07 -14.68
CA GLY A 102 8.03 -18.73 -13.53
C GLY A 102 8.38 -17.80 -12.35
N GLU A 103 7.99 -16.53 -12.39
CA GLU A 103 8.37 -15.52 -11.40
C GLU A 103 7.33 -15.29 -10.29
N LEU A 104 6.11 -15.85 -10.42
CA LEU A 104 5.04 -15.64 -9.44
C LEU A 104 5.47 -16.01 -8.02
N GLY A 105 6.17 -17.14 -7.84
CA GLY A 105 6.65 -17.57 -6.52
C GLY A 105 7.60 -16.54 -5.90
N HIS A 106 8.56 -16.04 -6.67
CA HIS A 106 9.51 -15.04 -6.22
C HIS A 106 8.85 -13.68 -5.91
N ALA A 107 7.88 -13.26 -6.73
CA ALA A 107 7.09 -12.06 -6.47
C ALA A 107 6.25 -12.19 -5.18
N MET A 108 5.63 -13.36 -4.96
CA MET A 108 4.90 -13.65 -3.73
C MET A 108 5.82 -13.68 -2.50
N ASP A 109 7.02 -14.25 -2.60
CA ASP A 109 8.01 -14.22 -1.53
C ASP A 109 8.46 -12.79 -1.20
N ALA A 110 8.58 -11.92 -2.21
CA ALA A 110 8.88 -10.51 -2.01
C ALA A 110 7.74 -9.78 -1.25
N VAL A 111 6.48 -10.02 -1.61
CA VAL A 111 5.34 -9.49 -0.84
C VAL A 111 5.36 -10.03 0.59
N LYS A 112 5.53 -11.35 0.75
CA LYS A 112 5.50 -12.02 2.06
C LYS A 112 6.56 -11.47 3.01
N TRP A 113 7.77 -11.21 2.51
CA TRP A 113 8.86 -10.65 3.31
C TRP A 113 8.48 -9.31 3.95
N GLY A 114 7.82 -8.44 3.17
CA GLY A 114 7.32 -7.16 3.65
C GLY A 114 6.15 -7.33 4.62
N THR A 115 5.16 -8.17 4.30
CA THR A 115 3.99 -8.35 5.16
C THR A 115 4.30 -9.07 6.46
N ASP A 116 5.26 -9.99 6.50
CA ASP A 116 5.75 -10.59 7.74
C ASP A 116 6.31 -9.52 8.69
N TYR A 117 7.03 -8.52 8.15
CA TYR A 117 7.49 -7.38 8.94
C TYR A 117 6.33 -6.49 9.40
N LEU A 118 5.37 -6.18 8.53
CA LEU A 118 4.21 -5.36 8.91
C LEU A 118 3.38 -6.03 10.03
N ILE A 119 3.24 -7.36 10.02
CA ILE A 119 2.59 -8.13 11.10
C ILE A 119 3.34 -7.92 12.42
N LYS A 120 4.68 -8.08 12.41
CA LYS A 120 5.54 -7.84 13.58
C LYS A 120 5.44 -6.40 14.09
N ALA A 121 5.38 -5.44 13.17
CA ALA A 121 5.24 -4.02 13.46
C ALA A 121 3.85 -3.66 14.04
N HIS A 122 2.85 -4.53 13.94
CA HIS A 122 1.51 -4.34 14.47
C HIS A 122 1.21 -5.32 15.63
N PRO A 123 1.86 -5.17 16.81
CA PRO A 123 1.73 -6.12 17.92
C PRO A 123 0.39 -6.04 18.66
N HIS A 124 -0.29 -4.88 18.60
CA HIS A 124 -1.58 -4.65 19.26
C HIS A 124 -2.49 -3.78 18.36
N PRO A 125 -3.82 -3.88 18.47
CA PRO A 125 -4.76 -3.26 17.53
C PRO A 125 -4.60 -1.74 17.30
N ASN A 126 -4.07 -1.00 18.28
CA ASN A 126 -3.87 0.45 18.20
C ASN A 126 -2.39 0.83 18.39
N VAL A 127 -1.45 -0.07 18.09
CA VAL A 127 -0.01 0.20 18.19
C VAL A 127 0.67 -0.27 16.92
N PHE A 128 1.30 0.66 16.20
CA PHE A 128 1.97 0.33 14.95
C PHE A 128 3.36 0.95 14.88
N TYR A 129 4.40 0.13 14.74
CA TYR A 129 5.77 0.58 14.57
C TYR A 129 6.01 1.01 13.12
N GLY A 130 6.22 2.31 12.95
CA GLY A 130 6.28 2.96 11.65
C GLY A 130 7.67 3.19 11.10
N GLU A 131 8.69 3.14 11.95
CA GLU A 131 10.07 3.40 11.55
C GLU A 131 11.04 2.66 12.46
N VAL A 132 12.13 2.16 11.89
CA VAL A 132 13.27 1.65 12.65
C VAL A 132 14.53 2.27 12.07
N GLY A 133 15.32 2.89 12.94
CA GLY A 133 16.47 3.70 12.55
C GLY A 133 16.17 5.19 12.60
N ASP A 134 17.18 6.01 12.88
CA ASP A 134 17.09 7.47 12.71
C ASP A 134 17.85 7.86 11.44
N GLY A 135 17.14 8.47 10.49
CA GLY A 135 17.74 8.84 9.20
C GLY A 135 18.95 9.76 9.32
N ASN A 136 18.98 10.70 10.28
CA ASN A 136 20.14 11.60 10.39
C ASN A 136 21.42 10.84 10.75
N THR A 137 21.35 9.94 11.75
CA THR A 137 22.50 9.11 12.15
C THR A 137 22.85 8.06 11.10
N ASP A 138 21.86 7.49 10.42
CA ASP A 138 22.10 6.54 9.33
C ASP A 138 22.79 7.19 8.13
N HIS A 139 22.36 8.40 7.76
CA HIS A 139 22.91 9.16 6.62
C HIS A 139 24.26 9.79 6.94
N PHE A 140 24.56 10.01 8.20
CA PHE A 140 25.91 10.39 8.64
C PHE A 140 26.97 9.29 8.43
N CYS A 141 26.55 8.04 8.20
CA CYS A 141 27.41 6.88 8.03
C CYS A 141 27.25 6.21 6.65
N TRP A 142 28.37 5.79 6.06
CA TRP A 142 28.35 4.99 4.82
C TRP A 142 28.77 3.55 5.11
N GLN A 143 27.89 2.78 5.76
CA GLN A 143 28.19 1.40 6.16
C GLN A 143 27.28 0.43 5.43
N ARG A 144 27.81 -0.75 5.08
CA ARG A 144 26.96 -1.85 4.62
C ARG A 144 26.01 -2.28 5.76
N PRO A 145 24.80 -2.78 5.45
CA PRO A 145 23.81 -3.16 6.45
C PRO A 145 24.34 -4.08 7.56
N GLU A 146 25.27 -4.97 7.22
CA GLU A 146 25.81 -5.97 8.13
C GLU A 146 26.77 -5.40 9.19
N ASP A 147 27.32 -4.19 8.95
CA ASP A 147 28.26 -3.49 9.84
C ASP A 147 27.63 -2.27 10.53
N MET A 148 26.31 -2.11 10.47
CA MET A 148 25.63 -0.93 11.04
C MET A 148 25.95 -0.74 12.52
N THR A 149 26.41 0.46 12.86
CA THR A 149 26.59 0.92 14.25
C THR A 149 25.69 2.11 14.61
N THR A 150 24.83 2.53 13.69
CA THR A 150 23.92 3.67 13.83
C THR A 150 22.73 3.32 14.72
N SER A 151 22.03 4.35 15.22
CA SER A 151 20.84 4.13 16.04
C SER A 151 19.79 3.33 15.26
N ARG A 152 19.30 2.25 15.86
CA ARG A 152 18.17 1.43 15.37
C ARG A 152 16.92 1.64 16.21
N GLN A 153 16.75 2.82 16.80
CA GLN A 153 15.57 3.15 17.60
C GLN A 153 14.31 2.93 16.76
N ALA A 154 13.31 2.27 17.36
CA ALA A 154 12.01 2.07 16.73
C ALA A 154 11.01 3.13 17.19
N TYR A 155 10.27 3.69 16.23
CA TYR A 155 9.25 4.71 16.43
C TYR A 155 7.87 4.12 16.08
N ARG A 156 6.84 4.57 16.79
CA ARG A 156 5.51 3.97 16.68
C ARG A 156 4.40 5.01 16.70
N LEU A 157 3.26 4.58 16.22
CA LEU A 157 1.96 5.22 16.35
C LEU A 157 1.16 4.55 17.46
N ASP A 158 0.40 5.35 18.19
CA ASP A 158 -0.56 4.92 19.20
C ASP A 158 -1.67 5.97 19.36
N PRO A 159 -2.72 5.76 20.19
CA PRO A 159 -3.82 6.73 20.33
C PRO A 159 -3.38 8.14 20.73
N SER A 160 -2.24 8.27 21.41
CA SER A 160 -1.69 9.56 21.83
C SER A 160 -0.81 10.19 20.74
N ASN A 161 -0.27 9.37 19.84
CA ASN A 161 0.60 9.75 18.74
C ASN A 161 0.07 9.12 17.43
N PRO A 162 -1.04 9.64 16.88
CA PRO A 162 -1.72 9.05 15.73
C PRO A 162 -0.96 9.21 14.40
N GLY A 163 -1.30 8.41 13.40
CA GLY A 163 -0.73 8.49 12.04
C GLY A 163 -1.58 7.73 11.03
N SER A 164 -2.67 8.35 10.60
CA SER A 164 -3.72 7.75 9.76
C SER A 164 -3.24 7.41 8.35
N ASP A 165 -2.34 8.21 7.80
CA ASP A 165 -1.69 7.97 6.52
C ASP A 165 -0.87 6.68 6.57
N LEU A 166 0.11 6.60 7.45
CA LEU A 166 0.95 5.41 7.59
C LEU A 166 0.14 4.15 7.98
N ALA A 167 -0.77 4.27 8.95
CA ALA A 167 -1.62 3.15 9.35
C ALA A 167 -2.60 2.74 8.24
N GLY A 168 -3.14 3.71 7.49
CA GLY A 168 -3.98 3.49 6.32
C GLY A 168 -3.24 2.77 5.19
N GLU A 169 -2.06 3.25 4.79
CA GLU A 169 -1.26 2.59 3.75
C GLU A 169 -0.85 1.17 4.17
N SER A 170 -0.53 0.97 5.46
CA SER A 170 -0.22 -0.36 5.98
C SER A 170 -1.44 -1.30 5.98
N ALA A 171 -2.64 -0.76 6.22
CA ALA A 171 -3.88 -1.50 6.05
C ALA A 171 -4.15 -1.85 4.58
N ALA A 172 -3.91 -0.92 3.65
CA ALA A 172 -4.00 -1.15 2.21
C ALA A 172 -3.06 -2.28 1.77
N ALA A 173 -1.80 -2.23 2.21
CA ALA A 173 -0.77 -3.23 1.92
C ALA A 173 -1.18 -4.64 2.35
N MET A 174 -1.63 -4.79 3.59
CA MET A 174 -2.07 -6.07 4.13
C MET A 174 -3.36 -6.56 3.47
N ALA A 175 -4.31 -5.68 3.19
CA ALA A 175 -5.55 -6.02 2.48
C ALA A 175 -5.27 -6.48 1.05
N ALA A 176 -4.41 -5.78 0.30
CA ALA A 176 -3.98 -6.16 -1.05
C ALA A 176 -3.25 -7.49 -1.04
N ALA A 177 -2.28 -7.68 -0.13
CA ALA A 177 -1.53 -8.92 0.01
C ALA A 177 -2.43 -10.11 0.38
N SER A 178 -3.48 -9.89 1.16
CA SER A 178 -4.42 -10.95 1.50
C SER A 178 -5.11 -11.57 0.26
N LEU A 179 -5.35 -10.77 -0.79
CA LEU A 179 -5.93 -11.23 -2.04
C LEU A 179 -4.94 -12.14 -2.78
N VAL A 180 -3.66 -11.76 -2.79
CA VAL A 180 -2.56 -12.56 -3.36
C VAL A 180 -2.48 -13.93 -2.70
N PHE A 181 -2.46 -13.97 -1.36
CA PHE A 181 -2.30 -15.22 -0.63
C PHE A 181 -3.61 -16.02 -0.46
N ARG A 182 -4.78 -15.45 -0.78
CA ARG A 182 -6.08 -16.07 -0.50
C ARG A 182 -6.20 -17.52 -0.98
N ARG A 183 -5.67 -17.82 -2.17
CA ARG A 183 -5.73 -19.15 -2.78
C ARG A 183 -4.59 -20.08 -2.36
N TYR A 184 -3.42 -19.53 -2.02
CA TYR A 184 -2.21 -20.29 -1.75
C TYR A 184 -2.00 -20.56 -0.25
N ASN A 185 -2.39 -19.62 0.61
CA ASN A 185 -2.33 -19.72 2.05
C ASN A 185 -3.49 -18.95 2.70
N PRO A 186 -4.69 -19.56 2.79
CA PRO A 186 -5.88 -18.90 3.32
C PRO A 186 -5.73 -18.46 4.78
N SER A 187 -4.96 -19.19 5.58
CA SER A 187 -4.72 -18.85 7.00
C SER A 187 -3.92 -17.55 7.11
N TYR A 188 -2.84 -17.43 6.34
CA TYR A 188 -2.04 -16.20 6.29
C TYR A 188 -2.83 -15.03 5.71
N ALA A 189 -3.62 -15.26 4.66
CA ALA A 189 -4.51 -14.24 4.11
C ALA A 189 -5.53 -13.72 5.12
N ASN A 190 -6.10 -14.58 5.97
CA ASN A 190 -6.99 -14.18 7.06
C ASN A 190 -6.26 -13.36 8.13
N GLN A 191 -5.04 -13.77 8.51
CA GLN A 191 -4.21 -13.02 9.44
C GLN A 191 -3.94 -11.60 8.93
N LEU A 192 -3.54 -11.46 7.65
CA LEU A 192 -3.35 -10.16 7.01
C LEU A 192 -4.63 -9.32 7.03
N LEU A 193 -5.79 -9.90 6.74
CA LEU A 193 -7.08 -9.21 6.82
C LEU A 193 -7.36 -8.66 8.22
N THR A 194 -7.10 -9.46 9.25
CA THR A 194 -7.33 -9.05 10.64
C THR A 194 -6.47 -7.84 11.00
N HIS A 195 -5.17 -7.87 10.69
CA HIS A 195 -4.30 -6.73 10.94
C HIS A 195 -4.70 -5.51 10.08
N ALA A 196 -5.09 -5.71 8.82
CA ALA A 196 -5.54 -4.63 7.93
C ALA A 196 -6.80 -3.91 8.48
N GLN A 197 -7.79 -4.68 8.94
CA GLN A 197 -9.01 -4.12 9.53
C GLN A 197 -8.72 -3.33 10.80
N GLN A 198 -7.91 -3.89 11.71
CA GLN A 198 -7.50 -3.22 12.94
C GLN A 198 -6.71 -1.94 12.67
N LEU A 199 -5.76 -1.94 11.74
CA LEU A 199 -4.99 -0.75 11.37
C LEU A 199 -5.88 0.31 10.73
N PHE A 200 -6.82 -0.07 9.87
CA PHE A 200 -7.77 0.87 9.29
C PHE A 200 -8.70 1.48 10.33
N GLU A 201 -9.22 0.68 11.27
CA GLU A 201 -10.03 1.18 12.39
C GLU A 201 -9.22 2.14 13.28
N PHE A 202 -7.97 1.79 13.59
CA PHE A 202 -7.05 2.67 14.32
C PHE A 202 -6.81 3.99 13.58
N ALA A 203 -6.52 3.93 12.28
CA ALA A 203 -6.26 5.08 11.42
C ALA A 203 -7.47 6.01 11.32
N ASP A 204 -8.68 5.45 11.17
CA ASP A 204 -9.90 6.23 11.02
C ASP A 204 -10.36 6.86 12.35
N LYS A 205 -10.19 6.13 13.45
CA LYS A 205 -10.60 6.55 14.80
C LYS A 205 -9.68 7.62 15.39
N TYR A 206 -8.36 7.45 15.26
CA TYR A 206 -7.35 8.36 15.81
C TYR A 206 -6.68 9.11 14.68
N ARG A 207 -7.31 10.21 14.24
CA ARG A 207 -6.88 10.94 13.05
C ARG A 207 -5.68 11.83 13.29
N GLY A 208 -4.66 11.71 12.44
CA GLY A 208 -3.48 12.57 12.45
C GLY A 208 -2.49 12.20 11.36
N LYS A 209 -1.58 13.12 11.03
CA LYS A 209 -0.47 12.82 10.13
C LYS A 209 0.63 12.07 10.89
N TYR A 210 1.15 10.98 10.33
CA TYR A 210 2.13 10.16 11.05
C TYR A 210 3.43 10.92 11.32
N ASP A 211 3.82 11.84 10.44
CA ASP A 211 5.04 12.64 10.56
C ASP A 211 4.97 13.68 11.69
N SER A 212 3.78 13.91 12.25
CA SER A 212 3.61 14.70 13.49
C SER A 212 3.92 13.87 14.75
N SER A 213 3.78 12.54 14.65
CA SER A 213 4.02 11.57 15.72
C SER A 213 5.42 10.95 15.65
N ILE A 214 5.88 10.62 14.45
CA ILE A 214 7.22 10.14 14.12
C ILE A 214 7.95 11.29 13.44
N THR A 215 8.38 12.27 14.23
CA THR A 215 8.94 13.53 13.71
C THR A 215 10.27 13.37 12.96
N VAL A 216 11.00 12.28 13.24
CA VAL A 216 12.25 11.93 12.53
C VAL A 216 12.01 11.67 11.03
N ALA A 217 10.80 11.26 10.65
CA ALA A 217 10.43 11.00 9.25
C ALA A 217 10.24 12.28 8.43
N GLN A 218 10.01 13.45 9.06
CA GLN A 218 9.63 14.70 8.38
C GLN A 218 10.65 15.19 7.34
N LYS A 219 11.94 14.85 7.52
CA LYS A 219 13.00 15.23 6.58
C LYS A 219 13.06 14.35 5.34
N TYR A 220 12.42 13.18 5.39
CA TYR A 220 12.53 12.14 4.36
C TYR A 220 11.17 11.90 3.70
N TYR A 221 10.20 11.40 4.47
CA TYR A 221 8.89 10.95 3.99
C TYR A 221 7.74 11.80 4.56
N ARG A 222 7.83 13.12 4.41
CA ARG A 222 6.82 14.03 4.99
C ARG A 222 5.41 13.76 4.46
N SER A 223 4.41 13.81 5.34
CA SER A 223 3.00 13.72 4.96
C SER A 223 2.51 15.05 4.37
N VAL A 224 2.68 15.22 3.06
CA VAL A 224 2.34 16.46 2.35
C VAL A 224 0.83 16.54 2.09
N SER A 225 0.26 15.52 1.43
CA SER A 225 -1.17 15.46 1.05
C SER A 225 -2.11 15.28 2.25
N GLY A 226 -1.60 14.79 3.38
CA GLY A 226 -2.39 14.45 4.56
C GLY A 226 -2.60 12.95 4.65
N TYR A 227 -3.81 12.54 5.02
CA TYR A 227 -4.15 11.12 5.25
C TYR A 227 -5.49 10.72 4.62
N ALA A 228 -6.14 11.64 3.89
CA ALA A 228 -7.48 11.40 3.35
C ALA A 228 -7.44 10.40 2.19
N ASP A 229 -6.41 10.53 1.38
CA ASP A 229 -5.98 9.65 0.31
C ASP A 229 -5.71 8.23 0.82
N GLU A 230 -4.86 8.06 1.84
CA GLU A 230 -4.55 6.74 2.39
C GLU A 230 -5.76 6.07 3.06
N LEU A 231 -6.63 6.82 3.75
CA LEU A 231 -7.87 6.26 4.30
C LEU A 231 -8.81 5.78 3.19
N LEU A 232 -8.94 6.53 2.10
CA LEU A 232 -9.75 6.12 0.95
C LEU A 232 -9.14 4.88 0.27
N TRP A 233 -7.82 4.89 0.10
CA TRP A 233 -7.06 3.80 -0.52
C TRP A 233 -7.16 2.50 0.27
N ALA A 234 -6.97 2.57 1.59
CA ALA A 234 -7.15 1.44 2.51
C ALA A 234 -8.57 0.87 2.46
N ALA A 235 -9.57 1.75 2.48
CA ALA A 235 -10.97 1.37 2.37
C ALA A 235 -11.27 0.64 1.05
N ALA A 236 -10.71 1.10 -0.07
CA ALA A 236 -10.88 0.47 -1.38
C ALA A 236 -10.28 -0.95 -1.40
N TRP A 237 -9.06 -1.13 -0.87
CA TRP A 237 -8.43 -2.45 -0.79
C TRP A 237 -9.15 -3.39 0.16
N LEU A 238 -9.56 -2.92 1.32
CA LEU A 238 -10.34 -3.72 2.26
C LEU A 238 -11.70 -4.09 1.66
N PHE A 239 -12.35 -3.19 0.94
CA PHE A 239 -13.56 -3.51 0.19
C PHE A 239 -13.29 -4.61 -0.85
N LYS A 240 -12.26 -4.47 -1.67
CA LYS A 240 -11.87 -5.49 -2.67
C LYS A 240 -11.58 -6.85 -2.01
N ALA A 241 -11.00 -6.85 -0.81
CA ALA A 241 -10.64 -8.05 -0.07
C ALA A 241 -11.79 -8.71 0.69
N THR A 242 -12.82 -7.96 1.09
CA THR A 242 -13.90 -8.43 1.98
C THR A 242 -15.30 -8.41 1.36
N ASN A 243 -15.49 -7.66 0.28
CA ASN A 243 -16.78 -7.30 -0.30
C ASN A 243 -17.73 -6.59 0.70
N ASN A 244 -17.19 -5.98 1.77
CA ASN A 244 -17.98 -5.26 2.77
C ASN A 244 -18.26 -3.83 2.32
N GLN A 245 -19.48 -3.58 1.82
CA GLN A 245 -19.90 -2.29 1.27
C GLN A 245 -19.78 -1.11 2.25
N VAL A 246 -19.84 -1.36 3.57
CA VAL A 246 -19.70 -0.32 4.61
C VAL A 246 -18.38 0.45 4.50
N LEU A 247 -17.33 -0.21 4.01
CA LEU A 247 -15.99 0.39 3.88
C LEU A 247 -15.91 1.48 2.81
N LEU A 248 -16.74 1.41 1.76
CA LEU A 248 -16.80 2.46 0.74
C LEU A 248 -17.63 3.68 1.17
N GLU A 249 -18.50 3.52 2.17
CA GLU A 249 -19.40 4.58 2.64
C GLU A 249 -18.76 5.49 3.70
N LEU A 250 -17.88 4.94 4.55
CA LEU A 250 -17.22 5.64 5.66
C LEU A 250 -16.33 6.83 5.19
N PRO A 251 -15.42 6.68 4.20
CA PRO A 251 -14.63 7.82 3.70
C PRO A 251 -15.49 8.83 2.93
N CYS A 252 -16.49 8.35 2.18
CA CYS A 252 -17.28 9.20 1.28
C CYS A 252 -18.13 10.24 2.01
N GLN A 253 -18.62 9.92 3.21
CA GLN A 253 -19.46 10.83 4.00
C GLN A 253 -18.65 11.92 4.70
N GLN A 254 -17.43 11.63 5.16
CA GLN A 254 -16.65 12.57 5.94
C GLN A 254 -15.85 13.56 5.08
N TRP A 255 -15.48 13.19 3.86
CA TRP A 255 -14.70 14.02 2.93
C TRP A 255 -15.55 14.71 1.84
N ARG A 256 -16.88 14.85 2.05
CA ARG A 256 -17.82 15.41 1.06
C ARG A 256 -17.60 14.82 -0.34
N CYS A 257 -17.59 13.50 -0.44
CA CYS A 257 -17.52 12.83 -1.72
C CYS A 257 -18.89 12.87 -2.44
N SER A 258 -19.46 14.06 -2.66
CA SER A 258 -20.69 14.28 -3.43
C SER A 258 -20.56 13.85 -4.91
N ARG A 259 -19.38 13.36 -5.30
CA ARG A 259 -19.05 12.85 -6.63
C ARG A 259 -18.75 11.34 -6.67
N TRP A 260 -18.65 10.62 -5.54
CA TRP A 260 -18.13 9.24 -5.48
C TRP A 260 -19.14 8.09 -5.36
N HIS A 261 -20.45 8.35 -5.24
CA HIS A 261 -21.44 7.31 -5.59
C HIS A 261 -21.28 6.81 -7.06
N ARG A 262 -20.53 7.55 -7.88
CA ARG A 262 -20.07 7.17 -9.23
C ARG A 262 -18.64 6.63 -9.31
N LEU A 263 -17.85 6.64 -8.24
CA LEU A 263 -16.41 6.36 -8.27
C LEU A 263 -15.99 5.13 -7.45
N GLY A 264 -16.93 4.38 -6.85
CA GLY A 264 -16.70 3.01 -6.32
C GLY A 264 -16.38 1.96 -7.40
N ASN A 265 -15.85 2.41 -8.53
CA ASN A 265 -15.36 1.64 -9.65
C ASN A 265 -13.97 2.23 -9.92
N ASP A 266 -12.89 1.49 -9.61
CA ASP A 266 -11.49 1.88 -9.84
C ASP A 266 -11.30 2.53 -11.23
N ARG A 267 -12.13 2.13 -12.18
CA ARG A 267 -12.28 2.59 -13.57
C ARG A 267 -12.54 4.10 -13.77
N ILE A 268 -13.19 4.80 -12.84
CA ILE A 268 -13.60 6.21 -13.05
C ILE A 268 -12.60 7.18 -12.40
N TRP A 269 -11.94 6.78 -11.31
CA TRP A 269 -10.84 7.53 -10.72
C TRP A 269 -9.60 7.48 -11.62
N MET A 270 -9.19 6.29 -12.08
CA MET A 270 -8.06 6.13 -13.00
C MET A 270 -8.26 6.95 -14.29
N GLY A 271 -9.46 6.96 -14.86
CA GLY A 271 -9.74 7.76 -16.06
C GLY A 271 -9.64 9.26 -15.86
N ARG A 272 -10.04 9.79 -14.68
CA ARG A 272 -9.90 11.22 -14.38
C ARG A 272 -8.45 11.64 -14.23
N GLU A 273 -7.64 10.82 -13.56
CA GLU A 273 -6.24 11.15 -13.33
C GLU A 273 -5.36 10.99 -14.57
N VAL A 274 -5.71 10.05 -15.45
CA VAL A 274 -5.13 9.99 -16.80
C VAL A 274 -5.52 11.21 -17.65
N CYS A 275 -6.79 11.64 -17.64
CA CYS A 275 -7.22 12.84 -18.36
C CYS A 275 -6.67 14.15 -17.79
N ARG A 276 -6.40 14.23 -16.49
CA ARG A 276 -5.74 15.39 -15.89
C ARG A 276 -4.33 15.59 -16.47
N CYS A 277 -3.64 14.50 -16.78
CA CYS A 277 -2.32 14.54 -17.40
C CYS A 277 -2.34 14.91 -18.89
N SER A 278 -3.42 14.60 -19.64
CA SER A 278 -3.52 14.99 -21.05
C SER A 278 -3.74 16.50 -21.26
N ASP A 279 -4.28 17.19 -20.26
CA ASP A 279 -4.74 18.58 -20.38
C ASP A 279 -3.70 19.61 -19.86
N SER A 280 -2.53 19.19 -19.37
CA SER A 280 -1.51 20.09 -18.80
C SER A 280 -0.11 19.93 -19.45
N SER A 281 0.49 21.05 -19.88
CA SER A 281 1.85 21.12 -20.42
C SER A 281 2.90 20.82 -19.34
N CYS A 282 3.72 19.79 -19.57
CA CYS A 282 4.66 19.21 -18.59
C CYS A 282 6.02 19.93 -18.55
N GLN A 283 6.45 20.48 -17.39
CA GLN A 283 7.82 20.99 -17.10
C GLN A 283 8.25 20.68 -15.64
N VAL A 284 9.57 20.53 -15.40
CA VAL A 284 10.24 19.81 -14.28
C VAL A 284 10.18 20.47 -12.89
N SER A 285 9.96 19.68 -11.81
CA SER A 285 10.44 20.02 -10.46
C SER A 285 10.91 18.80 -9.64
N ASN A 286 11.96 19.01 -8.83
CA ASN A 286 12.59 18.02 -7.97
C ASN A 286 11.71 17.63 -6.78
N GLY A 287 11.62 16.32 -6.53
CA GLY A 287 11.36 15.69 -5.23
C GLY A 287 10.18 16.25 -4.42
N ARG A 288 9.01 15.60 -4.53
CA ARG A 288 8.05 15.49 -3.41
C ARG A 288 6.95 14.48 -3.71
N GLN A 289 6.76 13.57 -2.77
CA GLN A 289 5.68 12.61 -2.70
C GLN A 289 4.33 13.35 -2.69
N SER A 290 3.68 13.35 -3.84
CA SER A 290 2.25 13.60 -3.93
C SER A 290 1.67 12.59 -4.91
N TRP A 291 0.61 11.93 -4.45
CA TRP A 291 -0.11 10.82 -5.07
C TRP A 291 -0.90 11.17 -6.34
N SER A 292 -0.48 12.20 -7.06
CA SER A 292 -1.12 12.61 -8.29
C SER A 292 -0.26 12.14 -9.46
N LEU A 293 -0.86 11.39 -10.37
CA LEU A 293 -0.32 11.12 -11.72
C LEU A 293 0.21 12.40 -12.37
N CYS A 294 -0.39 13.55 -12.02
CA CYS A 294 0.11 14.89 -12.27
C CYS A 294 -0.28 15.82 -11.09
N THR A 295 0.67 16.23 -10.24
CA THR A 295 0.46 17.39 -9.36
C THR A 295 0.76 18.68 -10.10
N ASP A 296 -0.13 19.67 -9.94
CA ASP A 296 0.06 21.10 -10.20
C ASP A 296 1.08 21.43 -11.30
N GLY A 297 0.65 21.26 -12.55
CA GLY A 297 1.27 21.87 -13.72
C GLY A 297 2.75 21.54 -13.95
N THR A 298 3.29 20.46 -13.36
CA THR A 298 4.72 20.15 -13.48
C THR A 298 4.98 18.65 -13.70
N THR A 299 5.46 18.33 -14.92
CA THR A 299 6.12 17.11 -15.40
C THR A 299 5.43 15.73 -15.36
N CYS A 300 5.33 15.09 -16.54
CA CYS A 300 5.36 13.62 -16.67
C CYS A 300 6.83 13.16 -16.67
N SER A 301 7.45 13.04 -15.49
CA SER A 301 8.72 12.33 -15.37
C SER A 301 8.50 10.82 -15.53
N LEU A 302 9.55 10.08 -15.88
CA LEU A 302 9.60 8.61 -15.89
C LEU A 302 8.98 8.06 -14.60
N SER A 303 7.74 7.61 -14.68
CA SER A 303 7.00 7.14 -13.50
C SER A 303 6.57 5.69 -13.74
N PRO A 304 7.31 4.72 -13.17
CA PRO A 304 6.91 3.32 -13.13
C PRO A 304 5.47 3.12 -12.63
N GLY A 305 5.08 3.89 -11.60
CA GLY A 305 3.72 3.89 -11.05
C GLY A 305 2.67 4.34 -12.06
N ALA A 306 2.89 5.48 -12.72
CA ALA A 306 1.98 5.98 -13.75
C ALA A 306 1.84 4.98 -14.91
N SER A 307 2.96 4.42 -15.36
CA SER A 307 2.99 3.44 -16.46
C SER A 307 2.21 2.17 -16.10
N PHE A 308 2.39 1.66 -14.87
CA PHE A 308 1.60 0.54 -14.36
C PHE A 308 0.10 0.87 -14.30
N LEU A 309 -0.28 2.02 -13.75
CA LEU A 309 -1.68 2.47 -13.69
C LEU A 309 -2.32 2.59 -15.08
N LEU A 310 -1.61 3.19 -16.04
CA LEU A 310 -2.05 3.31 -17.43
C LEU A 310 -2.26 1.95 -18.08
N SER A 311 -1.37 0.99 -17.82
CA SER A 311 -1.47 -0.37 -18.33
C SER A 311 -2.69 -1.09 -17.76
N VAL A 312 -2.86 -1.03 -16.44
CA VAL A 312 -4.02 -1.61 -15.75
C VAL A 312 -5.31 -0.98 -16.26
N TYR A 313 -5.34 0.35 -16.41
CA TYR A 313 -6.52 1.05 -16.88
C TYR A 313 -6.86 0.77 -18.34
N SER A 314 -5.85 0.67 -19.21
CA SER A 314 -6.00 0.20 -20.59
C SER A 314 -6.68 -1.17 -20.65
N ASP A 315 -6.28 -2.11 -19.79
CA ASP A 315 -6.90 -3.43 -19.73
C ASP A 315 -8.37 -3.38 -19.28
N TYR A 316 -8.68 -2.53 -18.28
CA TYR A 316 -10.06 -2.30 -17.86
C TYR A 316 -10.93 -1.72 -18.99
N LEU A 317 -10.40 -0.74 -19.75
CA LEU A 317 -11.11 -0.13 -20.86
C LEU A 317 -11.31 -1.10 -22.03
N THR A 318 -10.29 -1.91 -22.34
CA THR A 318 -10.35 -2.98 -23.35
C THR A 318 -11.44 -3.99 -23.00
N SER A 319 -11.45 -4.47 -21.75
CA SER A 319 -12.47 -5.40 -21.25
C SER A 319 -13.88 -4.80 -21.30
N ALA A 320 -14.01 -3.50 -20.99
CA ALA A 320 -15.27 -2.78 -21.06
C ALA A 320 -15.69 -2.37 -22.49
N ARG A 321 -14.82 -2.57 -23.50
CA ARG A 321 -14.99 -2.06 -24.88
C ARG A 321 -15.28 -0.55 -24.92
N LYS A 322 -14.53 0.22 -24.13
CA LYS A 322 -14.67 1.67 -24.04
C LYS A 322 -13.34 2.36 -24.36
N ASN A 323 -13.44 3.61 -24.80
CA ASN A 323 -12.33 4.54 -24.85
C ASN A 323 -12.38 5.48 -23.65
N LEU A 324 -11.24 6.06 -23.29
CA LEU A 324 -11.16 7.14 -22.34
C LEU A 324 -11.53 8.45 -23.05
N ASN A 325 -12.48 9.22 -22.52
CA ASN A 325 -12.85 10.51 -23.09
C ASN A 325 -12.36 11.63 -22.16
N CYS A 326 -11.38 12.40 -22.64
CA CYS A 326 -10.82 13.57 -21.97
C CYS A 326 -11.33 14.86 -22.65
N ALA A 327 -11.13 16.03 -22.02
CA ALA A 327 -11.54 17.30 -22.60
C ALA A 327 -10.81 17.57 -23.94
N SER A 328 -9.55 17.12 -24.02
CA SER A 328 -8.69 17.24 -25.21
C SER A 328 -8.94 16.19 -26.29
N GLY A 329 -9.79 15.17 -26.06
CA GLY A 329 -10.08 14.13 -27.04
C GLY A 329 -10.34 12.74 -26.45
N SER A 330 -10.63 11.79 -27.34
CA SER A 330 -10.78 10.38 -26.98
C SER A 330 -9.45 9.65 -27.12
N VAL A 331 -9.06 8.87 -26.11
CA VAL A 331 -7.86 8.05 -26.08
C VAL A 331 -8.27 6.58 -26.03
N SER A 332 -7.80 5.80 -26.99
CA SER A 332 -8.04 4.35 -27.05
C SER A 332 -7.22 3.60 -26.00
N PRO A 333 -7.66 2.40 -25.57
CA PRO A 333 -6.86 1.55 -24.70
C PRO A 333 -5.46 1.24 -25.26
N SER A 334 -5.36 1.01 -26.57
CA SER A 334 -4.10 0.75 -27.25
C SER A 334 -3.13 1.91 -27.17
N GLU A 335 -3.62 3.16 -27.26
CA GLU A 335 -2.77 4.35 -27.12
C GLU A 335 -2.25 4.48 -25.68
N LEU A 336 -3.10 4.23 -24.68
CA LEU A 336 -2.68 4.24 -23.27
C LEU A 336 -1.59 3.19 -22.98
N LEU A 337 -1.77 1.97 -23.49
CA LEU A 337 -0.79 0.90 -23.31
C LEU A 337 0.51 1.18 -24.09
N SER A 338 0.42 1.75 -25.29
CA SER A 338 1.59 2.12 -26.09
C SER A 338 2.41 3.22 -25.41
N PHE A 339 1.74 4.20 -24.80
CA PHE A 339 2.41 5.23 -24.01
C PHE A 339 3.06 4.65 -22.75
N ALA A 340 2.36 3.78 -22.00
CA ALA A 340 2.95 3.10 -20.85
C ALA A 340 4.17 2.26 -21.24
N LYS A 341 4.10 1.55 -22.38
CA LYS A 341 5.22 0.79 -22.94
C LYS A 341 6.40 1.70 -23.28
N SER A 342 6.17 2.85 -23.90
CA SER A 342 7.27 3.77 -24.26
C SER A 342 8.04 4.28 -23.04
N GLN A 343 7.36 4.46 -21.89
CA GLN A 343 8.04 4.84 -20.65
C GLN A 343 8.94 3.70 -20.14
N VAL A 344 8.47 2.45 -20.19
CA VAL A 344 9.28 1.28 -19.80
C VAL A 344 10.44 1.08 -20.77
N ASP A 345 10.21 1.19 -22.07
CA ASP A 345 11.27 1.10 -23.08
C ASP A 345 12.34 2.16 -22.85
N TYR A 346 11.94 3.39 -22.54
CA TYR A 346 12.88 4.45 -22.18
C TYR A 346 13.73 4.06 -20.96
N ILE A 347 13.12 3.51 -19.89
CA ILE A 347 13.85 3.02 -18.71
C ILE A 347 14.86 1.92 -19.11
N LEU A 348 14.48 1.05 -20.04
CA LEU A 348 15.28 -0.11 -20.45
C LEU A 348 16.34 0.20 -21.53
N GLY A 349 16.34 1.41 -22.09
CA GLY A 349 17.41 1.89 -22.97
C GLY A 349 16.97 2.65 -24.22
N ASP A 350 15.68 2.75 -24.51
CA ASP A 350 15.15 3.50 -25.66
C ASP A 350 15.09 5.00 -25.36
N ASN A 351 16.25 5.57 -25.05
CA ASN A 351 16.47 6.97 -24.74
C ASN A 351 17.66 7.52 -25.53
N PRO A 352 17.83 8.85 -25.65
CA PRO A 352 18.90 9.46 -26.44
C PRO A 352 20.32 9.02 -26.04
N ARG A 353 20.50 8.49 -24.83
CA ARG A 353 21.81 8.02 -24.33
C ARG A 353 22.05 6.53 -24.57
N ALA A 354 21.07 5.78 -25.10
CA ALA A 354 21.10 4.32 -25.20
C ALA A 354 21.59 3.65 -23.89
N THR A 355 21.11 4.16 -22.74
CA THR A 355 21.49 3.69 -21.41
C THR A 355 20.27 3.11 -20.70
N SER A 356 20.34 1.85 -20.25
CA SER A 356 19.33 1.30 -19.36
C SER A 356 19.46 1.95 -17.98
N TYR A 357 18.38 2.53 -17.46
CA TYR A 357 18.30 3.00 -16.06
C TYR A 357 17.97 1.86 -15.08
N MET A 358 17.76 0.64 -15.58
CA MET A 358 17.77 -0.57 -14.76
C MET A 358 19.18 -1.17 -14.69
N VAL A 359 19.72 -1.25 -13.48
CA VAL A 359 21.06 -1.79 -13.19
C VAL A 359 21.13 -3.27 -13.56
N GLY A 360 22.13 -3.64 -14.38
CA GLY A 360 22.34 -5.02 -14.81
C GLY A 360 21.43 -5.47 -15.95
N TYR A 361 20.68 -4.58 -16.59
CA TYR A 361 19.91 -4.85 -17.81
C TYR A 361 20.55 -4.15 -19.02
N GLY A 362 20.58 -4.82 -20.17
CA GLY A 362 21.28 -4.34 -21.37
C GLY A 362 22.81 -4.30 -21.23
N SER A 363 23.48 -3.74 -22.24
CA SER A 363 24.96 -3.62 -22.27
C SER A 363 25.48 -2.35 -21.59
N ASN A 364 24.65 -1.31 -21.48
CA ASN A 364 25.00 -0.01 -20.93
C ASN A 364 24.01 0.37 -19.82
N TYR A 365 24.49 0.49 -18.58
CA TYR A 365 23.68 0.77 -17.39
C TYR A 365 24.54 1.38 -16.26
N PRO A 366 23.94 2.09 -15.28
CA PRO A 366 24.65 2.71 -14.15
C PRO A 366 25.51 1.74 -13.35
N ARG A 367 26.71 2.17 -12.99
CA ARG A 367 27.73 1.40 -12.27
C ARG A 367 28.12 2.00 -10.93
N GLN A 368 27.76 3.25 -10.65
CA GLN A 368 28.08 3.94 -9.40
C GLN A 368 26.79 4.37 -8.69
N VAL A 369 26.01 3.37 -8.29
CA VAL A 369 24.68 3.56 -7.71
C VAL A 369 24.81 4.09 -6.28
N HIS A 370 23.98 5.07 -5.89
CA HIS A 370 23.90 5.55 -4.51
C HIS A 370 23.29 4.47 -3.60
N HIS A 371 24.07 3.44 -3.25
CA HIS A 371 23.60 2.33 -2.43
C HIS A 371 24.74 1.73 -1.60
N ARG A 372 24.61 1.77 -0.27
CA ARG A 372 25.69 1.37 0.67
C ARG A 372 26.14 -0.08 0.47
N ALA A 373 25.20 -1.02 0.41
CA ALA A 373 25.54 -2.43 0.25
C ALA A 373 26.04 -2.79 -1.16
N SER A 374 25.76 -1.93 -2.17
CA SER A 374 26.25 -2.09 -3.55
C SER A 374 27.69 -1.61 -3.67
N SER A 375 27.93 -0.41 -3.14
CA SER A 375 29.19 0.33 -3.23
C SER A 375 30.32 -0.18 -2.33
N ILE A 376 30.00 -0.91 -1.26
CA ILE A 376 30.97 -1.47 -0.31
C ILE A 376 31.17 -2.96 -0.61
N VAL A 377 32.41 -3.45 -0.56
CA VAL A 377 32.69 -4.89 -0.76
C VAL A 377 31.81 -5.77 0.13
N SER A 378 31.30 -6.85 -0.45
CA SER A 378 30.46 -7.82 0.28
C SER A 378 31.14 -8.33 1.55
N ILE A 379 30.37 -8.47 2.63
CA ILE A 379 30.83 -9.10 3.89
C ILE A 379 31.32 -10.53 3.68
N LYS A 380 30.81 -11.24 2.67
CA LYS A 380 31.23 -12.61 2.34
C LYS A 380 32.58 -12.66 1.62
N VAL A 381 32.98 -11.56 0.98
CA VAL A 381 34.27 -11.44 0.29
C VAL A 381 35.32 -10.88 1.24
N ASN A 382 34.98 -9.82 1.98
CA ASN A 382 35.84 -9.26 3.01
C ASN A 382 35.02 -8.99 4.28
N PRO A 383 35.19 -9.82 5.34
CA PRO A 383 34.45 -9.69 6.59
C PRO A 383 35.00 -8.59 7.51
N SER A 384 36.10 -7.91 7.14
CA SER A 384 36.61 -6.78 7.93
C SER A 384 35.55 -5.69 8.07
N PHE A 385 35.38 -5.23 9.30
CA PHE A 385 34.39 -4.21 9.67
C PHE A 385 34.63 -2.89 8.93
N VAL A 386 33.57 -2.36 8.31
CA VAL A 386 33.58 -1.04 7.69
C VAL A 386 32.97 -0.02 8.65
N SER A 387 33.81 0.86 9.20
CA SER A 387 33.37 1.89 10.14
C SER A 387 32.58 3.02 9.47
N CYS A 388 31.72 3.69 10.24
CA CYS A 388 30.84 4.79 9.79
C CYS A 388 31.51 5.79 8.84
N ARG A 389 32.64 6.38 9.26
CA ARG A 389 33.39 7.36 8.44
C ARG A 389 34.41 6.71 7.51
N GLY A 390 34.91 5.52 7.84
CA GLY A 390 35.80 4.77 6.96
C GLY A 390 35.13 4.38 5.63
N GLY A 391 33.83 4.11 5.68
CA GLY A 391 32.97 3.92 4.52
C GLY A 391 32.95 5.10 3.56
N TYR A 392 32.79 6.32 4.09
CA TYR A 392 32.84 7.54 3.29
C TYR A 392 34.22 7.76 2.67
N ALA A 393 35.28 7.55 3.47
CA ALA A 393 36.65 7.76 3.02
C ALA A 393 37.11 6.78 1.93
N THR A 394 36.60 5.54 1.95
CA THR A 394 37.11 4.46 1.09
C THR A 394 36.19 4.08 -0.06
N TRP A 395 34.87 4.08 0.18
CA TRP A 395 33.89 3.49 -0.74
C TRP A 395 32.98 4.53 -1.39
N PHE A 396 32.46 5.49 -0.63
CA PHE A 396 31.52 6.49 -1.15
C PHE A 396 32.12 7.33 -2.29
N SER A 397 33.33 7.86 -2.11
CA SER A 397 34.01 8.74 -3.07
C SER A 397 34.72 7.98 -4.20
N ARG A 398 34.74 6.64 -4.15
CA ARG A 398 35.49 5.81 -5.10
C ARG A 398 34.86 5.90 -6.50
N LYS A 399 35.63 6.35 -7.50
CA LYS A 399 35.16 6.50 -8.89
C LYS A 399 35.08 5.18 -9.69
N ALA A 400 35.44 4.06 -9.07
CA ALA A 400 35.26 2.74 -9.67
C ALA A 400 33.80 2.29 -9.55
N SER A 401 33.40 1.36 -10.42
CA SER A 401 32.12 0.67 -10.32
C SER A 401 31.91 0.05 -8.95
N ASP A 402 30.65 -0.01 -8.53
CA ASP A 402 30.22 -0.69 -7.33
C ASP A 402 30.67 -2.18 -7.37
N PRO A 403 31.29 -2.69 -6.29
CA PRO A 403 31.78 -4.06 -6.24
C PRO A 403 30.66 -5.11 -6.31
N ASN A 404 29.44 -4.77 -5.88
CA ASN A 404 28.29 -5.66 -5.95
C ASN A 404 27.25 -5.08 -6.92
N ILE A 405 26.96 -5.78 -8.01
CA ILE A 405 25.97 -5.29 -8.99
C ILE A 405 24.56 -5.41 -8.38
N LEU A 406 23.92 -4.27 -8.12
CA LEU A 406 22.55 -4.16 -7.62
C LEU A 406 21.51 -4.47 -8.70
N THR A 407 21.50 -5.72 -9.16
CA THR A 407 20.72 -6.17 -10.31
C THR A 407 19.22 -5.87 -10.15
N GLY A 408 18.65 -5.21 -11.16
CA GLY A 408 17.23 -4.88 -11.23
C GLY A 408 16.82 -3.57 -10.57
N ALA A 409 17.72 -2.90 -9.84
CA ALA A 409 17.46 -1.58 -9.29
C ALA A 409 17.19 -0.58 -10.42
N ILE A 410 16.16 0.26 -10.25
CA ILE A 410 15.91 1.39 -11.14
C ILE A 410 16.41 2.63 -10.42
N VAL A 411 17.35 3.33 -11.04
CA VAL A 411 17.87 4.59 -10.49
C VAL A 411 16.89 5.74 -10.75
N GLY A 412 17.05 6.88 -10.06
CA GLY A 412 16.23 8.08 -10.27
C GLY A 412 16.11 8.53 -11.73
N GLY A 413 17.16 8.32 -12.53
CA GLY A 413 17.14 8.55 -13.97
C GLY A 413 17.67 9.93 -14.37
N PRO A 414 17.50 10.33 -15.64
CA PRO A 414 18.06 11.56 -16.17
C PRO A 414 17.31 12.81 -15.67
N ASP A 415 17.94 13.97 -15.86
CA ASP A 415 17.28 15.26 -15.68
C ASP A 415 16.28 15.58 -16.80
N ALA A 416 15.72 16.80 -16.74
CA ALA A 416 14.79 17.36 -17.71
C ALA A 416 15.25 17.32 -19.18
N TYR A 417 16.56 17.21 -19.41
CA TYR A 417 17.22 17.35 -20.71
C TYR A 417 17.90 16.05 -21.14
N ASP A 418 17.44 14.92 -20.60
CA ASP A 418 18.00 13.58 -20.81
C ASP A 418 19.48 13.45 -20.34
N ASN A 419 20.00 14.37 -19.51
CA ASN A 419 21.35 14.24 -18.98
C ASN A 419 21.37 13.33 -17.75
N PHE A 420 22.31 12.40 -17.74
CA PHE A 420 22.51 11.47 -16.63
C PHE A 420 23.99 11.37 -16.26
N ALA A 421 24.30 11.61 -15.00
CA ALA A 421 25.64 11.44 -14.43
C ALA A 421 25.65 10.23 -13.49
N ASP A 422 26.36 9.17 -13.90
CA ASP A 422 26.56 7.94 -13.12
C ASP A 422 27.60 8.16 -12.01
N GLU A 423 27.19 8.92 -11.00
CA GLU A 423 28.02 9.32 -9.88
C GLU A 423 27.30 9.02 -8.56
N ARG A 424 27.97 8.29 -7.66
CA ARG A 424 27.36 7.81 -6.41
C ARG A 424 26.91 8.93 -5.47
N ASP A 425 27.52 10.10 -5.55
CA ASP A 425 27.16 11.29 -4.80
C ASP A 425 26.00 12.08 -5.42
N ASN A 426 25.62 11.79 -6.66
CA ASN A 426 24.42 12.31 -7.32
C ASN A 426 23.22 11.38 -7.00
N TYR A 427 22.78 11.43 -5.74
CA TYR A 427 21.69 10.57 -5.25
C TYR A 427 20.37 10.86 -5.97
N GLU A 428 20.13 12.10 -6.43
CA GLU A 428 18.93 12.46 -7.18
C GLU A 428 18.74 11.61 -8.44
N GLN A 429 19.84 11.27 -9.12
CA GLN A 429 19.80 10.47 -10.35
C GLN A 429 20.14 9.00 -10.13
N THR A 430 21.02 8.69 -9.18
CA THR A 430 21.60 7.34 -9.02
C THR A 430 21.01 6.52 -7.87
N GLU A 431 20.15 7.10 -7.03
CA GLU A 431 19.53 6.35 -5.93
C GLU A 431 18.33 5.51 -6.41
N PRO A 432 18.33 4.20 -6.12
CA PRO A 432 17.16 3.36 -6.29
C PRO A 432 16.37 3.25 -4.99
N ALA A 433 15.05 3.13 -5.10
CA ALA A 433 14.16 2.93 -3.95
C ALA A 433 13.14 1.83 -4.20
N THR A 434 12.74 1.16 -3.12
CA THR A 434 11.76 0.06 -3.15
C THR A 434 10.46 0.43 -3.85
N TYR A 435 9.91 1.61 -3.56
CA TYR A 435 8.62 2.05 -4.09
C TYR A 435 8.64 2.40 -5.57
N ASN A 436 9.78 2.82 -6.13
CA ASN A 436 9.94 3.07 -7.56
C ASN A 436 9.98 1.76 -8.36
N ASN A 437 10.58 0.72 -7.78
CA ASN A 437 10.70 -0.59 -8.39
C ASN A 437 9.42 -1.43 -8.33
N ALA A 438 8.61 -1.28 -7.28
CA ALA A 438 7.43 -2.13 -7.05
C ALA A 438 6.41 -2.17 -8.20
N PRO A 439 5.98 -1.04 -8.78
CA PRO A 439 5.04 -1.05 -9.91
C PRO A 439 5.63 -1.63 -11.20
N LEU A 440 6.96 -1.69 -11.37
CA LEU A 440 7.56 -2.31 -12.56
C LEU A 440 7.26 -3.79 -12.66
N LEU A 441 7.09 -4.50 -11.53
CA LEU A 441 6.74 -5.92 -11.53
C LEU A 441 5.48 -6.17 -12.38
N GLY A 442 4.46 -5.35 -12.20
CA GLY A 442 3.19 -5.51 -12.89
C GLY A 442 3.27 -5.20 -14.38
N ILE A 443 3.81 -4.03 -14.74
CA ILE A 443 3.90 -3.64 -16.15
C ILE A 443 4.85 -4.53 -16.95
N LEU A 444 6.00 -4.94 -16.39
CA LEU A 444 6.90 -5.88 -17.06
C LEU A 444 6.23 -7.24 -17.27
N ALA A 445 5.51 -7.76 -16.27
CA ALA A 445 4.72 -8.97 -16.43
C ALA A 445 3.66 -8.82 -17.53
N ARG A 446 2.98 -7.67 -17.59
CA ARG A 446 1.96 -7.38 -18.60
C ARG A 446 2.51 -7.24 -20.02
N LEU A 447 3.68 -6.62 -20.17
CA LEU A 447 4.36 -6.46 -21.47
C LEU A 447 4.97 -7.79 -21.94
N HIS A 448 5.50 -8.59 -21.02
CA HIS A 448 6.04 -9.92 -21.32
C HIS A 448 4.95 -10.95 -21.68
N GLY A 449 3.95 -11.11 -20.83
CA GLY A 449 2.92 -12.15 -20.98
C GLY A 449 1.76 -11.77 -21.91
N GLY A 450 1.72 -10.52 -22.39
CA GLY A 450 0.67 -10.02 -23.27
C GLY A 450 -0.73 -10.05 -22.66
N HIS A 451 -1.74 -10.11 -23.54
CA HIS A 451 -3.16 -10.05 -23.19
C HIS A 451 -3.73 -11.41 -22.74
N SER A 452 -2.87 -12.39 -22.42
CA SER A 452 -3.22 -13.79 -22.17
C SER A 452 -4.10 -13.96 -20.93
N GLY A 453 -5.41 -13.77 -21.10
CA GLY A 453 -6.45 -14.15 -20.14
C GLY A 453 -6.63 -13.18 -18.98
N TYR A 454 -7.38 -12.09 -19.22
CA TYR A 454 -7.93 -11.20 -18.18
C TYR A 454 -8.55 -12.01 -17.04
N ASN A 455 -7.81 -12.15 -15.95
CA ASN A 455 -8.36 -12.59 -14.70
C ASN A 455 -7.82 -11.63 -13.67
N GLN A 456 -8.45 -10.46 -13.62
CA GLN A 456 -8.75 -9.84 -12.34
C GLN A 456 -9.09 -11.01 -11.42
N LEU A 457 -8.31 -11.25 -10.36
CA LEU A 457 -8.73 -12.17 -9.32
C LEU A 457 -10.07 -11.62 -8.82
N LEU A 458 -11.17 -12.09 -9.41
CA LEU A 458 -12.50 -11.75 -8.97
C LEU A 458 -12.54 -12.07 -7.48
N PRO A 459 -13.14 -11.20 -6.64
CA PRO A 459 -13.37 -11.52 -5.25
C PRO A 459 -13.96 -12.92 -5.19
N VAL A 460 -13.23 -13.86 -4.58
CA VAL A 460 -13.81 -15.16 -4.28
C VAL A 460 -14.96 -14.85 -3.35
N ALA A 461 -16.19 -15.14 -3.78
CA ALA A 461 -17.36 -15.03 -2.92
C ALA A 461 -17.06 -15.82 -1.65
N VAL A 462 -16.89 -15.12 -0.53
CA VAL A 462 -16.73 -15.75 0.78
C VAL A 462 -18.04 -16.52 1.02
N PRO A 463 -18.00 -17.84 1.23
CA PRO A 463 -19.20 -18.60 1.52
C PRO A 463 -19.89 -18.00 2.75
N VAL A 464 -21.12 -17.54 2.58
CA VAL A 464 -22.00 -17.21 3.70
C VAL A 464 -22.16 -18.49 4.55
N PRO A 465 -21.92 -18.47 5.87
CA PRO A 465 -22.20 -19.61 6.72
C PRO A 465 -23.67 -20.02 6.57
N LYS A 466 -23.91 -21.28 6.20
CA LYS A 466 -25.27 -21.83 6.05
C LYS A 466 -26.01 -21.75 7.39
N THR A 467 -27.13 -21.03 7.41
CA THR A 467 -28.08 -21.00 8.52
C THR A 467 -28.71 -22.38 8.70
N GLN A 468 -28.56 -22.97 9.89
CA GLN A 468 -29.36 -24.14 10.31
C GLN A 468 -30.80 -23.69 10.69
N PRO A 469 -31.83 -24.55 10.52
CA PRO A 469 -33.21 -24.20 10.85
C PRO A 469 -33.44 -24.15 12.37
N ASN A 470 -34.24 -23.17 12.80
CA ASN A 470 -34.68 -22.96 14.19
C ASN A 470 -35.37 -24.19 14.82
N PRO A 471 -35.15 -24.45 16.11
CA PRO A 471 -36.12 -25.14 16.96
C PRO A 471 -37.22 -24.18 17.47
N ALA A 472 -38.43 -24.72 17.61
CA ALA A 472 -39.67 -24.03 17.98
C ALA A 472 -39.65 -23.37 19.39
N PRO A 473 -40.54 -22.38 19.66
CA PRO A 473 -40.55 -21.65 20.93
C PRO A 473 -41.21 -22.47 22.04
N VAL A 474 -40.52 -22.60 23.18
CA VAL A 474 -41.10 -23.10 24.43
C VAL A 474 -41.36 -21.91 25.36
N THR A 475 -42.63 -21.71 25.70
CA THR A 475 -43.11 -20.77 26.72
C THR A 475 -42.76 -21.27 28.12
N LYS A 476 -42.28 -20.38 29.01
CA LYS A 476 -42.62 -20.38 30.45
C LYS A 476 -42.13 -19.14 31.22
N THR A 477 -43.14 -18.41 31.71
CA THR A 477 -43.32 -17.77 33.04
C THR A 477 -42.23 -16.89 33.65
N THR A 478 -42.61 -15.61 33.80
CA THR A 478 -42.12 -14.60 34.75
C THR A 478 -42.34 -15.01 36.21
N PRO A 479 -41.42 -14.67 37.12
CA PRO A 479 -41.81 -14.02 38.38
C PRO A 479 -41.14 -12.66 38.61
N ALA A 480 -41.75 -11.89 39.51
CA ALA A 480 -41.73 -10.43 39.60
C ALA A 480 -40.56 -9.78 40.35
N GLN A 481 -40.33 -8.52 39.95
CA GLN A 481 -39.89 -7.32 40.67
C GLN A 481 -38.79 -7.40 41.76
N GLY A 482 -37.61 -6.90 41.39
CA GLY A 482 -36.70 -6.17 42.26
C GLY A 482 -36.26 -4.89 41.53
N SER A 483 -36.34 -3.74 42.21
CA SER A 483 -35.83 -2.46 41.72
C SER A 483 -34.31 -2.55 41.52
N SER A 484 -33.86 -2.74 40.28
CA SER A 484 -32.46 -2.66 39.90
C SER A 484 -32.31 -1.76 38.68
N SER A 485 -31.34 -0.85 38.73
CA SER A 485 -30.86 -0.13 37.55
C SER A 485 -30.73 -1.09 36.37
N ALA A 486 -31.25 -0.70 35.19
CA ALA A 486 -31.19 -1.55 34.02
C ALA A 486 -29.72 -1.99 33.78
N PRO A 487 -29.45 -3.29 33.57
CA PRO A 487 -28.08 -3.82 33.45
C PRO A 487 -27.36 -3.28 32.21
N ILE A 488 -28.09 -2.65 31.31
CA ILE A 488 -27.59 -1.98 30.11
C ILE A 488 -28.15 -0.56 30.13
N ALA A 489 -27.27 0.42 29.97
CA ALA A 489 -27.67 1.80 29.76
C ALA A 489 -27.53 2.20 28.30
N ILE A 490 -28.51 2.90 27.76
CA ILE A 490 -28.48 3.49 26.42
C ILE A 490 -28.53 5.00 26.60
N GLU A 491 -27.50 5.66 26.11
CA GLU A 491 -27.42 7.12 26.09
C GLU A 491 -27.39 7.58 24.64
N GLN A 492 -28.29 8.50 24.28
CA GLN A 492 -28.36 9.06 22.94
C GLN A 492 -28.06 10.55 23.00
N LYS A 493 -27.13 11.03 22.16
CA LYS A 493 -26.71 12.43 22.10
C LYS A 493 -26.73 12.92 20.66
N MET A 494 -27.44 14.01 20.40
CA MET A 494 -27.30 14.72 19.12
C MET A 494 -25.89 15.32 19.05
N THR A 495 -25.11 14.95 18.04
CA THR A 495 -23.74 15.45 17.87
C THR A 495 -23.66 16.60 16.89
N THR A 496 -24.50 16.62 15.85
CA THR A 496 -24.45 17.63 14.77
C THR A 496 -25.79 17.69 14.05
N SER A 497 -26.12 18.85 13.48
CA SER A 497 -27.19 19.02 12.50
C SER A 497 -26.72 19.84 11.29
N TRP A 498 -27.30 19.59 10.12
CA TRP A 498 -27.03 20.38 8.91
C TRP A 498 -28.24 20.37 7.98
N THR A 499 -28.31 21.36 7.09
CA THR A 499 -29.34 21.46 6.06
C THR A 499 -28.74 21.14 4.71
N ASP A 500 -29.33 20.18 3.99
CA ASP A 500 -29.00 19.88 2.60
C ASP A 500 -30.27 19.91 1.74
N LYS A 501 -30.24 20.66 0.64
CA LYS A 501 -31.38 20.85 -0.28
C LYS A 501 -32.71 21.17 0.40
N GLY A 502 -32.68 22.03 1.42
CA GLY A 502 -33.86 22.47 2.18
C GLY A 502 -34.37 21.47 3.22
N LYS A 503 -33.67 20.36 3.47
CA LYS A 503 -34.02 19.37 4.49
C LYS A 503 -32.96 19.34 5.59
N THR A 504 -33.39 19.44 6.85
CA THR A 504 -32.50 19.36 8.01
C THR A 504 -32.28 17.90 8.41
N TYR A 505 -31.03 17.53 8.61
CA TYR A 505 -30.59 16.22 9.08
C TYR A 505 -29.94 16.37 10.46
N TYR A 506 -30.13 15.35 11.30
CA TYR A 506 -29.56 15.25 12.63
C TYR A 506 -28.72 13.97 12.73
N ARG A 507 -27.51 14.10 13.28
CA ARG A 507 -26.65 12.96 13.65
C ARG A 507 -26.77 12.70 15.15
N TYR A 508 -27.15 11.49 15.52
CA TYR A 508 -27.20 11.03 16.91
C TYR A 508 -26.11 9.97 17.12
N SER A 509 -25.32 10.15 18.19
CA SER A 509 -24.41 9.14 18.73
C SER A 509 -25.13 8.42 19.87
N ILE A 510 -24.99 7.09 19.91
CA ILE A 510 -25.69 6.22 20.84
C ILE A 510 -24.65 5.34 21.51
N THR A 511 -24.55 5.47 22.83
CA THR A 511 -23.65 4.67 23.66
C THR A 511 -24.45 3.62 24.41
N VAL A 512 -24.13 2.34 24.17
CA VAL A 512 -24.68 1.19 24.88
C VAL A 512 -23.66 0.70 25.88
N THR A 513 -23.92 0.87 27.18
CA THR A 513 -22.99 0.56 28.27
C THR A 513 -23.48 -0.66 29.05
N ASN A 514 -22.63 -1.68 29.21
CA ASN A 514 -22.88 -2.79 30.12
C ASN A 514 -22.62 -2.33 31.56
N LYS A 515 -23.67 -2.07 32.33
CA LYS A 515 -23.61 -1.70 33.75
C LYS A 515 -23.66 -2.91 34.68
N SER A 516 -23.78 -4.12 34.15
CA SER A 516 -23.77 -5.34 34.95
C SER A 516 -22.34 -5.75 35.32
N ALA A 517 -22.23 -6.60 36.35
CA ALA A 517 -20.96 -7.23 36.73
C ALA A 517 -20.55 -8.41 35.82
N LYS A 518 -21.38 -8.80 34.85
CA LYS A 518 -21.20 -9.97 33.99
C LYS A 518 -20.93 -9.57 32.54
N THR A 519 -20.40 -10.49 31.74
CA THR A 519 -20.15 -10.21 30.33
C THR A 519 -21.45 -10.31 29.53
N LEU A 520 -21.79 -9.25 28.81
CA LEU A 520 -22.95 -9.21 27.95
C LEU A 520 -22.65 -9.92 26.62
N LYS A 521 -23.50 -10.88 26.22
CA LYS A 521 -23.42 -11.59 24.94
C LYS A 521 -24.78 -11.62 24.24
N GLY A 522 -24.75 -11.78 22.92
CA GLY A 522 -25.96 -11.98 22.11
C GLY A 522 -26.99 -10.86 22.28
N ILE A 523 -26.54 -9.61 22.33
CA ILE A 523 -27.46 -8.48 22.44
C ILE A 523 -28.22 -8.29 21.11
N HIS A 524 -29.51 -8.04 21.23
CA HIS A 524 -30.35 -7.53 20.16
C HIS A 524 -30.93 -6.19 20.58
N LEU A 525 -30.85 -5.22 19.68
CA LEU A 525 -31.38 -3.88 19.82
C LEU A 525 -32.57 -3.73 18.87
N SER A 526 -33.66 -3.16 19.37
CA SER A 526 -34.81 -2.74 18.57
C SER A 526 -34.74 -1.24 18.36
N ILE A 527 -34.79 -0.82 17.10
CA ILE A 527 -34.69 0.58 16.71
C ILE A 527 -35.90 0.93 15.84
N SER A 528 -36.79 1.76 16.36
CA SER A 528 -38.00 2.22 15.66
C SER A 528 -37.94 3.72 15.39
N LYS A 529 -38.76 4.18 14.43
CA LYS A 529 -38.74 5.56 13.91
C LYS A 529 -37.39 6.00 13.34
N LEU A 530 -36.60 5.02 12.89
CA LEU A 530 -35.38 5.25 12.13
C LEU A 530 -35.71 5.31 10.65
N TYR A 531 -35.61 6.51 10.07
CA TYR A 531 -35.92 6.79 8.67
C TYR A 531 -34.67 7.10 7.84
N GLY A 532 -33.51 6.78 8.39
CA GLY A 532 -32.23 7.05 7.76
C GLY A 532 -31.19 6.01 8.14
N PRO A 533 -29.98 6.13 7.58
CA PRO A 533 -28.91 5.15 7.79
C PRO A 533 -28.41 5.09 9.25
N LEU A 534 -27.97 3.90 9.64
CA LEU A 534 -27.39 3.58 10.95
C LEU A 534 -26.06 2.85 10.76
N TRP A 535 -25.07 3.15 11.60
CA TRP A 535 -23.71 2.61 11.57
C TRP A 535 -23.30 2.11 12.94
N GLY A 536 -22.45 1.07 13.00
CA GLY A 536 -21.94 0.49 14.24
C GLY A 536 -22.72 -0.71 14.76
N LEU A 537 -23.78 -1.15 14.05
CA LEU A 537 -24.54 -2.38 14.33
C LEU A 537 -24.77 -3.18 13.05
N THR A 538 -25.03 -4.48 13.20
CA THR A 538 -25.40 -5.39 12.10
C THR A 538 -26.89 -5.69 12.16
N LYS A 539 -27.63 -5.53 11.06
CA LYS A 539 -29.06 -5.87 11.02
C LYS A 539 -29.24 -7.39 10.88
N VAL A 540 -30.01 -8.00 11.79
CA VAL A 540 -30.37 -9.43 11.79
C VAL A 540 -31.87 -9.56 12.02
N GLY A 541 -32.59 -9.94 10.95
CA GLY A 541 -34.06 -9.90 10.93
C GLY A 541 -34.59 -8.47 11.17
N ASP A 542 -35.48 -8.33 12.15
CA ASP A 542 -36.06 -7.06 12.58
C ASP A 542 -35.28 -6.37 13.71
N SER A 543 -34.09 -6.88 14.04
CA SER A 543 -33.26 -6.39 15.13
C SER A 543 -31.86 -6.00 14.67
N TYR A 544 -31.13 -5.31 15.54
CA TYR A 544 -29.75 -4.94 15.33
C TYR A 544 -28.87 -5.60 16.40
N VAL A 545 -27.80 -6.26 15.98
CA VAL A 545 -26.82 -6.89 16.86
C VAL A 545 -25.50 -6.15 16.77
N PHE A 546 -24.57 -6.47 17.68
CA PHE A 546 -23.22 -5.97 17.57
C PHE A 546 -22.53 -6.43 16.27
N PRO A 547 -21.54 -5.68 15.77
CA PRO A 547 -20.74 -6.10 14.62
C PRO A 547 -20.14 -7.49 14.82
N ALA A 548 -19.93 -8.25 13.73
CA ALA A 548 -19.43 -9.63 13.79
C ALA A 548 -18.06 -9.79 14.50
N TRP A 549 -17.29 -8.71 14.63
CA TRP A 549 -16.02 -8.67 15.36
C TRP A 549 -16.20 -8.47 16.89
N LEU A 550 -17.38 -8.05 17.35
CA LEU A 550 -17.71 -7.83 18.75
C LEU A 550 -18.79 -8.80 19.24
N ASN A 551 -18.36 -9.98 19.66
CA ASN A 551 -19.26 -11.04 20.12
C ASN A 551 -19.71 -10.89 21.58
N SER A 552 -19.10 -9.97 22.34
CA SER A 552 -19.40 -9.75 23.75
C SER A 552 -18.97 -8.38 24.25
N LEU A 553 -19.66 -7.82 25.24
CA LEU A 553 -19.33 -6.56 25.90
C LEU A 553 -19.07 -6.80 27.40
N PRO A 554 -17.80 -6.72 27.87
CA PRO A 554 -17.45 -6.93 29.28
C PRO A 554 -18.10 -5.91 30.23
N ALA A 555 -18.10 -6.21 31.53
CA ALA A 555 -18.60 -5.31 32.57
C ALA A 555 -17.93 -3.92 32.50
N GLY A 556 -18.74 -2.86 32.53
CA GLY A 556 -18.29 -1.46 32.47
C GLY A 556 -17.82 -0.99 31.08
N LYS A 557 -17.89 -1.83 30.05
CA LYS A 557 -17.54 -1.43 28.67
C LYS A 557 -18.76 -0.93 27.91
N SER A 558 -18.50 -0.11 26.90
CA SER A 558 -19.52 0.49 26.06
C SER A 558 -19.23 0.27 24.57
N LEU A 559 -20.29 0.16 23.78
CA LEU A 559 -20.26 0.27 22.32
C LEU A 559 -20.93 1.57 21.91
N GLU A 560 -20.31 2.30 21.00
CA GLU A 560 -20.92 3.47 20.35
C GLU A 560 -21.37 3.11 18.94
N PHE A 561 -22.58 3.53 18.57
CA PHE A 561 -23.11 3.44 17.23
C PHE A 561 -23.83 4.76 16.89
N VAL A 562 -24.08 5.02 15.61
CA VAL A 562 -24.56 6.34 15.14
C VAL A 562 -25.71 6.14 14.16
N TYR A 563 -26.69 7.04 14.15
CA TYR A 563 -27.61 7.16 13.02
C TYR A 563 -27.81 8.60 12.61
N ILE A 564 -28.21 8.77 11.34
CA ILE A 564 -28.56 10.06 10.75
C ILE A 564 -29.95 9.94 10.18
N HIS A 565 -30.82 10.87 10.52
CA HIS A 565 -32.12 11.00 9.86
C HIS A 565 -32.65 12.43 9.94
N SER A 566 -33.70 12.70 9.18
CA SER A 566 -34.37 14.00 9.11
C SER A 566 -35.62 14.08 10.01
N ALA A 567 -35.71 13.23 11.02
CA ALA A 567 -36.86 13.15 11.92
C ALA A 567 -36.43 13.42 13.37
N SER A 568 -37.40 13.41 14.28
CA SER A 568 -37.14 13.35 15.72
C SER A 568 -36.34 12.09 16.06
N GLN A 569 -35.48 12.19 17.07
CA GLN A 569 -34.66 11.10 17.63
C GLN A 569 -35.37 9.73 17.59
N ALA A 570 -34.65 8.72 17.09
CA ALA A 570 -35.15 7.35 16.99
C ALA A 570 -35.27 6.69 18.37
N ASP A 571 -36.23 5.78 18.49
CA ASP A 571 -36.43 5.00 19.72
C ASP A 571 -35.48 3.80 19.68
N VAL A 572 -34.54 3.75 20.63
CA VAL A 572 -33.57 2.65 20.76
C VAL A 572 -33.84 1.89 22.06
N SER A 573 -34.02 0.59 21.98
CA SER A 573 -34.25 -0.28 23.13
C SER A 573 -33.50 -1.61 22.99
N VAL A 574 -33.23 -2.28 24.12
CA VAL A 574 -32.68 -3.64 24.12
C VAL A 574 -33.82 -4.64 24.03
N SER A 575 -33.84 -5.49 23.01
CA SER A 575 -34.87 -6.51 22.83
C SER A 575 -34.50 -7.85 23.47
N SER A 576 -33.22 -8.25 23.45
CA SER A 576 -32.74 -9.42 24.19
C SER A 576 -31.24 -9.36 24.45
N TYR A 577 -30.76 -10.12 25.44
CA TYR A 577 -29.34 -10.30 25.74
C TYR A 577 -29.11 -11.49 26.69
N THR A 578 -27.86 -11.94 26.81
CA THR A 578 -27.41 -12.91 27.81
C THR A 578 -26.30 -12.32 28.67
N LEU A 579 -26.35 -12.53 29.98
CA LEU A 579 -25.26 -12.19 30.91
C LEU A 579 -24.55 -13.48 31.33
N VAL A 580 -23.25 -13.57 31.01
CA VAL A 580 -22.40 -14.73 31.28
C VAL A 580 -21.37 -14.39 32.35
#